data_AF-A0A536CI78-F1
#
_entry.id   AF-A0A536CI78-F1
#
_cell.length_a   1.000
_cell.length_b   1.000
_cell.length_c   1.000
_cell.angle_alpha   90.00
_cell.angle_beta   90.00
_cell.angle_gamma   90.00
#
_symmetry.space_group_name_H-M   'P 1'
#
loop_
_entity.id
_entity.type
_entity.pdbx_description
1 polymer ?
#
loop_
_entity_poly.entity_id
_entity_poly.type
_entity_poly.pdbx_seq_one_letter_code
_entity_poly.pdbx_strand_id
1 'polypeptide(L)' 'MDFRINAVRPHDVAREVERLLKRGAHEFVLEPIAHGGMLDQERLGAARYAAGLQAEVKLAVEVPAAAGPSARRR' A
#
# COMPACT_ATOMS: atom_id res chain seq x y z
N MET A 1 -0.73 -3.07 -14.56
CA MET A 1 -1.87 -2.17 -14.22
C MET A 1 -2.16 -2.41 -12.77
N ASP A 2 -1.91 -1.40 -11.95
CA ASP A 2 -1.90 -1.56 -10.49
C ASP A 2 -3.32 -1.65 -9.93
N PHE A 3 -3.59 -2.66 -9.10
CA PHE A 3 -4.85 -2.80 -8.39
C PHE A 3 -4.78 -2.13 -7.03
N ARG A 4 -5.70 -1.20 -6.76
CA ARG A 4 -5.80 -0.54 -5.45
C ARG A 4 -6.55 -1.41 -4.46
N ILE A 5 -5.96 -1.57 -3.28
CA ILE A 5 -6.55 -2.30 -2.16
C ILE A 5 -7.05 -1.30 -1.11
N ASN A 6 -8.36 -1.23 -0.94
CA ASN A 6 -9.01 -0.27 -0.03
C ASN A 6 -9.41 -0.90 1.31
N ALA A 7 -9.27 -2.21 1.47
CA ALA A 7 -9.55 -2.88 2.73
C ALA A 7 -8.68 -2.31 3.88
N VAL A 8 -9.33 -2.09 5.02
CA VAL A 8 -8.72 -1.51 6.23
C VAL A 8 -8.08 -2.57 7.10
N ARG A 9 -8.77 -3.70 7.31
CA ARG A 9 -8.29 -4.75 8.21
C ARG A 9 -7.28 -5.65 7.49
N PRO A 10 -6.16 -6.04 8.13
CA PRO A 10 -5.14 -6.87 7.49
C PRO A 10 -5.68 -8.19 6.89
N HIS A 11 -6.63 -8.85 7.54
CA HIS A 11 -7.23 -10.08 7.00
C HIS A 11 -8.11 -9.83 5.77
N ASP A 12 -8.81 -8.69 5.71
CA ASP A 12 -9.61 -8.33 4.55
C ASP A 12 -8.73 -7.95 3.36
N VAL A 13 -7.59 -7.28 3.64
CA VAL A 13 -6.54 -7.01 2.65
C VAL A 13 -6.02 -8.30 2.02
N ALA A 14 -5.66 -9.30 2.83
CA ALA A 14 -5.21 -10.60 2.33
C ALA A 14 -6.26 -11.27 1.43
N ARG A 15 -7.53 -11.31 1.88
CA ARG A 15 -8.63 -11.91 1.11
C ARG A 15 -8.88 -11.18 -0.22
N GLU A 16 -8.70 -9.87 -0.25
CA GLU A 16 -8.84 -9.09 -1.47
C GLU A 16 -7.72 -9.37 -2.47
N VAL A 17 -6.47 -9.41 -2.00
CA VAL A 17 -5.29 -9.77 -2.81
C VAL A 17 -5.45 -11.16 -3.42
N GLU A 18 -5.79 -12.18 -2.63
CA GLU A 18 -6.03 -13.55 -3.12
C GLU A 18 -7.10 -13.60 -4.22
N ARG A 19 -8.18 -12.83 -4.05
CA ARG A 19 -9.28 -12.79 -5.02
C ARG A 19 -8.85 -12.19 -6.34
N LEU A 20 -8.03 -11.15 -6.31
CA LEU A 20 -7.54 -10.47 -7.50
C LEU A 20 -6.42 -11.26 -8.19
N LEU A 21 -5.55 -11.92 -7.43
CA LEU A 21 -4.56 -12.87 -7.97
C LEU A 21 -5.23 -13.98 -8.79
N LYS A 22 -6.31 -14.57 -8.25
CA LYS A 22 -7.12 -15.56 -8.98
C LYS A 22 -7.74 -15.04 -10.29
N ARG A 23 -7.77 -13.71 -10.48
CA ARG A 23 -8.24 -13.03 -11.69
C ARG A 23 -7.09 -12.57 -12.60
N GLY A 24 -5.84 -12.88 -12.26
CA GLY A 24 -4.65 -12.53 -13.05
C GLY A 24 -4.04 -11.16 -12.71
N ALA A 25 -4.35 -10.58 -11.55
CA ALA A 25 -3.69 -9.37 -11.08
C ALA A 25 -2.31 -9.70 -10.49
N HIS A 26 -1.27 -8.93 -10.86
CA HIS A 26 0.10 -9.16 -10.41
C HIS A 26 0.77 -7.94 -9.76
N GLU A 27 0.07 -6.82 -9.66
CA GLU A 27 0.58 -5.57 -9.10
C GLU A 27 -0.48 -4.96 -8.18
N PHE A 28 -0.13 -4.71 -6.92
CA PHE A 28 -1.03 -4.18 -5.90
C PHE A 28 -0.44 -2.94 -5.22
N VAL A 29 -1.30 -1.95 -4.99
CA VAL A 29 -0.95 -0.73 -4.27
C VAL A 29 -1.92 -0.52 -3.12
N LEU A 30 -1.37 -0.38 -1.91
CA LEU A 30 -2.13 0.03 -0.72
C LEU A 30 -2.00 1.55 -0.57
N GLU A 31 -3.13 2.23 -0.38
CA GLU A 31 -3.12 3.61 0.09
C GLU A 31 -2.90 3.64 1.61
N PRO A 32 -2.00 4.51 2.12
CA PRO A 32 -1.79 4.65 3.55
C PRO A 32 -3.04 5.28 4.19
N ILE A 33 -3.47 4.71 5.32
CA ILE A 33 -4.60 5.23 6.12
C ILE A 33 -4.15 5.65 7.52
N ALA A 34 -2.91 5.33 7.87
CA ALA A 34 -2.28 5.64 9.15
C ALA A 34 -0.92 6.32 8.94
N HIS A 35 -0.76 7.06 7.83
CA HIS A 35 0.47 7.78 7.45
C HIS A 35 1.74 6.90 7.47
N GLY A 36 1.62 5.64 7.03
CA GLY A 36 2.72 4.68 7.03
C GLY A 36 3.01 4.04 8.39
N GLY A 37 2.17 4.32 9.40
CA GLY A 37 2.26 3.77 10.75
C GLY A 37 1.97 2.27 10.83
N MET A 38 1.87 1.75 12.05
CA MET A 38 1.79 0.31 12.32
C MET A 38 0.69 -0.39 11.53
N LEU A 39 -0.51 0.19 11.45
CA LEU A 39 -1.62 -0.38 10.70
C LEU A 39 -1.31 -0.52 9.19
N ASP A 40 -0.62 0.44 8.59
CA ASP A 40 -0.23 0.36 7.18
C ASP A 40 0.83 -0.72 6.96
N GLN A 41 1.76 -0.92 7.91
CA GLN A 41 2.74 -1.99 7.85
C GLN A 41 2.09 -3.37 8.04
N GLU A 42 1.13 -3.51 8.95
CA GLU A 42 0.37 -4.75 9.13
C GLU A 42 -0.43 -5.11 7.87
N ARG A 43 -1.09 -4.12 7.26
CA ARG A 43 -1.80 -4.29 5.98
C ARG A 43 -0.83 -4.67 4.86
N LEU A 44 0.31 -3.99 4.75
CA LEU A 44 1.34 -4.29 3.75
C LEU A 44 1.90 -5.71 3.92
N GLY A 45 2.15 -6.13 5.16
CA GLY A 45 2.59 -7.49 5.48
C GLY A 45 1.56 -8.54 5.07
N ALA A 46 0.29 -8.32 5.41
CA ALA A 46 -0.79 -9.23 5.04
C ALA A 46 -0.97 -9.34 3.51
N ALA A 47 -0.88 -8.22 2.80
CA ALA A 47 -0.94 -8.20 1.35
C ALA A 47 0.23 -8.96 0.71
N ARG A 48 1.46 -8.74 1.19
CA ARG A 48 2.66 -9.45 0.70
C ARG A 48 2.60 -10.94 0.98
N TYR A 49 2.11 -11.32 2.16
CA TYR A 49 1.91 -12.72 2.50
C TYR A 49 0.93 -13.41 1.54
N ALA A 50 -0.23 -12.78 1.28
CA ALA A 50 -1.22 -13.28 0.33
C ALA A 50 -0.72 -13.31 -1.13
N ALA A 51 0.08 -12.31 -1.52
CA ALA A 51 0.68 -12.23 -2.85
C ALA A 51 1.76 -13.29 -3.11
N GLY A 52 2.48 -13.67 -2.05
CA GLY A 52 3.66 -14.52 -2.18
C GLY A 52 4.66 -13.93 -3.17
N LEU A 53 5.32 -14.80 -3.95
CA LEU A 53 6.28 -14.40 -4.98
C LEU A 53 5.62 -14.10 -6.34
N GLN A 54 4.29 -14.18 -6.45
CA GLN A 54 3.57 -14.12 -7.73
C GLN A 54 3.17 -12.70 -8.14
N ALA A 55 3.28 -11.73 -7.23
CA ALA A 55 2.85 -10.37 -7.45
C ALA A 55 3.67 -9.37 -6.63
N GLU A 56 3.77 -8.16 -7.16
CA GLU A 56 4.39 -7.03 -6.47
C GLU A 56 3.36 -6.31 -5.60
N VAL A 57 3.76 -5.95 -4.38
CA VAL A 57 2.90 -5.21 -3.43
C VAL A 57 3.66 -4.01 -2.87
N LYS A 58 3.11 -2.83 -3.12
CA LYS A 58 3.64 -1.53 -2.68
C LYS A 58 2.69 -0.85 -1.72
N LEU A 59 3.26 -0.13 -0.75
CA LEU A 59 2.54 0.92 -0.03
C LEU A 59 2.81 2.23 -0.76
N ALA A 60 1.77 2.95 -1.15
CA ALA A 60 1.93 4.26 -1.75
C ALA A 60 2.66 5.19 -0.76
N VAL A 61 3.74 5.81 -1.21
CA VAL A 61 4.45 6.81 -0.41
C VAL A 61 3.65 8.11 -0.49
N GLU A 62 3.15 8.61 0.64
CA GLU A 62 2.81 10.03 0.73
C GLU A 62 4.12 10.80 0.53
N VAL A 63 4.37 11.30 -0.68
CA VAL A 63 5.43 12.29 -0.89
C VAL A 63 4.94 13.54 -0.18
N PRO A 64 5.56 13.98 0.94
CA PRO A 64 5.20 15.26 1.52
C PRO A 64 5.47 16.29 0.43
N ALA A 65 4.49 17.14 0.10
CA ALA A 65 4.70 18.26 -0.81
C ALA A 65 5.92 19.02 -0.28
N ALA A 66 7.02 19.01 -1.04
CA ALA A 66 8.30 19.50 -0.58
C ALA A 66 8.12 20.90 0.03
N ALA A 67 8.48 21.06 1.31
CA ALA A 67 8.59 22.38 1.90
C ALA A 67 9.58 23.16 1.04
N GLY A 68 9.05 24.09 0.24
CA GLY A 68 9.85 24.97 -0.60
C GLY A 68 10.90 25.68 0.24
N PRO A 69 12.02 26.11 -0.35
CA PRO A 69 13.13 26.68 0.40
C PRO A 69 12.60 27.83 1.26
N SER A 70 12.70 27.66 2.58
CA SER A 70 12.43 28.71 3.54
C SER A 70 13.37 29.86 3.21
N ALA A 71 12.84 30.87 2.55
CA ALA A 71 13.52 32.13 2.37
C ALA A 71 13.74 32.69 3.78
N ARG A 72 14.96 32.52 4.31
CA ARG A 72 15.45 33.30 5.43
C ARG A 72 15.25 34.77 5.07
N ARG A 73 14.21 35.38 5.66
CA ARG A 73 14.03 36.82 5.65
C ARG A 73 15.08 37.41 6.58
N ARG A 74 16.00 38.14 5.94
CA ARG A 74 16.77 39.32 6.40
C ARG A 74 17.65 39.14 7.63
#